data_AF-A0A376MNE4-F1
#
_entry.id   AF-A0A376MNE4-F1
#
_cell.length_a   1.000
_cell.length_b   1.000
_cell.length_c   1.000
_cell.angle_alpha   90.00
_cell.angle_beta   90.00
_cell.angle_gamma   90.00
#
_symmetry.space_group_name_H-M   'P 1'
#
loop_
_entity.id
_entity.type
_entity.pdbx_description
1 polymer ?
#
loop_
_entity_poly.entity_id
_entity_poly.type
_entity_poly.pdbx_seq_one_letter_code
_entity_poly.pdbx_strand_id
1 'polypeptide(L)' 'MVIDCSHPPREDAPRNHCDLNTVLALNEVIRSPRVVLTHISHQFDAWLMENLLPSGFEGGV' A
#
# COMPACT_ATOMS: atom_id res chain seq x y z
N MET A 1 3.49 -9.07 -7.15
CA MET A 1 3.70 -9.21 -5.69
C MET A 1 2.38 -9.00 -4.98
N VAL A 2 2.06 -9.80 -3.96
CA VAL A 2 0.89 -9.57 -3.09
C VAL A 2 1.44 -9.25 -1.71
N ILE A 3 1.06 -8.11 -1.13
CA ILE A 3 1.67 -7.58 0.10
C ILE A 3 0.64 -6.93 1.01
N ASP A 4 0.77 -7.16 2.32
CA ASP A 4 -0.04 -6.49 3.34
C ASP A 4 0.24 -4.99 3.33
N CYS A 5 -0.82 -4.20 3.17
CA CYS A 5 -0.79 -2.75 3.29
C CYS A 5 -2.07 -2.28 3.98
N SER A 6 -2.02 -2.27 5.31
CA SER A 6 -3.21 -1.96 6.11
C SER A 6 -3.45 -0.46 6.27
N HIS A 7 -2.42 0.36 6.12
CA HIS A 7 -2.48 1.78 6.46
C HIS A 7 -2.29 2.68 5.22
N PRO A 8 -2.98 3.83 5.16
CA PRO A 8 -2.65 4.89 4.19
C PRO A 8 -1.22 5.41 4.43
N PRO A 9 -0.64 6.20 3.50
CA PRO A 9 0.67 6.82 3.71
C PRO A 9 0.77 7.50 5.07
N ARG A 10 1.77 7.13 5.88
CA ARG A 10 2.07 7.78 7.16
C ARG A 10 3.52 8.27 7.18
N GLU A 11 3.77 9.31 7.98
CA GLU A 11 5.13 9.82 8.20
C GLU A 11 5.98 8.83 9.00
N ASP A 12 5.38 8.18 10.00
CA ASP A 12 6.00 7.11 10.77
C ASP A 12 5.50 5.74 10.33
N ALA A 13 6.44 4.84 10.01
CA ALA A 13 6.12 3.47 9.65
C ALA A 13 5.42 2.74 10.82
N PRO A 14 4.24 2.11 10.60
CA PRO A 14 3.55 1.38 11.65
C PRO A 14 4.35 0.13 12.07
N ARG A 15 4.30 -0.22 13.36
CA ARG A 15 5.15 -1.31 13.90
C ARG A 15 4.74 -2.72 13.47
N ASN A 16 3.47 -2.93 13.12
CA ASN A 16 2.91 -4.28 12.88
C ASN A 16 2.39 -4.54 11.46
N HIS A 17 1.94 -3.50 10.75
CA HIS A 17 1.46 -3.63 9.37
C HIS A 17 2.07 -2.54 8.52
N CYS A 18 2.36 -2.84 7.26
CA CYS A 18 2.93 -1.84 6.36
C CYS A 18 1.90 -0.76 6.03
N ASP A 19 2.42 0.43 5.75
CA ASP A 19 1.70 1.51 5.10
C ASP A 19 2.12 1.62 3.61
N LEU A 20 1.40 2.45 2.85
CA LEU A 20 1.68 2.61 1.43
C LEU A 20 3.12 3.08 1.15
N ASN A 21 3.70 3.94 2.00
CA ASN A 21 5.07 4.42 1.83
C ASN A 21 6.09 3.29 1.96
N THR A 22 5.92 2.42 2.96
CA THR A 22 6.78 1.25 3.15
C THR A 22 6.70 0.32 1.94
N VAL A 23 5.51 0.06 1.41
CA VAL A 23 5.33 -0.83 0.25
C VAL A 23 5.95 -0.23 -1.02
N LEU A 24 5.85 1.09 -1.21
CA LEU A 24 6.51 1.79 -2.32
C LEU A 24 8.03 1.65 -2.24
N ALA A 25 8.63 1.92 -1.07
CA ALA A 25 10.06 1.79 -0.86
C ALA A 25 10.56 0.35 -1.07
N LEU A 26 9.80 -0.66 -0.63
CA LEU A 26 10.12 -2.06 -0.90
C LEU A 26 10.08 -2.37 -2.39
N ASN A 27 9.09 -1.85 -3.13
CA ASN A 27 8.98 -2.11 -4.56
C ASN A 27 10.05 -1.38 -5.40
N GLU A 28 10.67 -0.31 -4.91
CA GLU A 28 11.83 0.31 -5.58
C GLU A 28 13.03 -0.66 -5.67
N VAL A 29 13.17 -1.53 -4.67
CA VAL A 29 14.23 -2.55 -4.61
C VAL A 29 13.81 -3.81 -5.35
N ILE A 30 12.59 -4.31 -5.10
CA ILE A 30 12.09 -5.57 -5.69
C ILE A 30 11.74 -5.40 -7.17
N ARG A 31 11.28 -4.21 -7.56
CA ARG A 31 10.85 -3.83 -8.92
C ARG A 31 9.80 -4.77 -9.50
N SER A 32 8.79 -5.11 -8.71
CA SER A 32 7.67 -5.89 -9.20
C SER A 32 6.81 -5.02 -10.13
N PRO A 33 6.49 -5.49 -11.35
CA PRO A 33 5.69 -4.72 -12.31
C PRO A 33 4.21 -4.61 -11.92
N ARG A 34 3.75 -5.45 -10.98
CA ARG A 34 2.39 -5.42 -10.44
C ARG A 34 2.41 -5.76 -8.96
N VAL A 35 1.86 -4.88 -8.14
CA VAL A 35 1.75 -5.00 -6.69
C VAL A 35 0.28 -4.93 -6.28
N VAL A 36 -0.20 -5.99 -5.64
CA VAL A 36 -1.55 -6.08 -5.10
C VAL A 36 -1.47 -5.84 -3.61
N LEU A 37 -2.10 -4.75 -3.15
CA LEU A 37 -2.21 -4.39 -1.75
C LEU A 37 -3.36 -5.17 -1.11
N THR A 38 -3.10 -5.88 -0.02
CA THR A 38 -4.10 -6.67 0.71
C THR A 38 -4.21 -6.19 2.15
N HIS A 39 -5.26 -6.62 2.85
CA HIS A 39 -5.55 -6.28 4.24
C HIS A 39 -5.80 -4.77 4.45
N ILE A 40 -6.47 -4.14 3.49
CA ILE A 40 -6.80 -2.71 3.49
C ILE A 40 -7.75 -2.40 4.66
N SER A 41 -7.37 -1.50 5.55
CA SER A 41 -8.24 -1.06 6.65
C SER A 41 -9.29 -0.05 6.16
N HIS A 42 -10.37 0.13 6.92
CA HIS A 42 -11.39 1.14 6.62
C HIS A 42 -10.84 2.56 6.46
N GLN A 43 -9.76 2.90 7.18
CA GLN A 43 -9.09 4.20 7.03
C GLN A 43 -8.39 4.31 5.67
N PHE A 44 -7.79 3.21 5.22
CA PHE A 44 -7.10 3.19 3.93
C PHE A 44 -8.09 3.14 2.77
N ASP A 45 -9.20 2.41 2.91
CA ASP A 45 -10.33 2.46 1.95
C ASP A 45 -10.86 3.88 1.78
N ALA A 46 -11.11 4.60 2.88
CA ALA A 46 -11.54 5.99 2.83
C ALA A 46 -10.53 6.89 2.11
N TRP A 47 -9.23 6.66 2.34
CA TRP A 47 -8.17 7.39 1.64
C TRP A 47 -8.16 7.09 0.14
N LEU A 48 -8.39 5.85 -0.27
CA LEU A 48 -8.45 5.43 -1.68
C LEU A 48 -9.66 6.00 -2.43
N MET A 49 -10.72 6.41 -1.72
CA MET A 49 -11.83 7.14 -2.36
C MET A 49 -11.44 8.54 -2.81
N GLU A 50 -10.43 9.14 -2.17
CA GLU A 50 -9.98 10.51 -2.44
C GLU A 50 -8.63 10.57 -3.15
N ASN A 51 -7.90 9.44 -3.22
CA ASN A 51 -6.53 9.39 -3.73
C ASN A 51 -6.32 8.20 -4.66
N LEU A 52 -5.45 8.38 -5.67
CA LEU A 52 -5.11 7.33 -6.62
C LEU A 52 -3.82 6.62 -6.20
N LEU A 53 -3.80 5.31 -6.41
CA LEU A 53 -2.57 4.53 -6.29
C LEU A 53 -1.64 4.79 -7.48
N PRO A 54 -0.31 4.71 -7.27
CA PRO A 54 0.65 4.78 -8.37
C PRO A 54 0.45 3.67 -9.39
N SER A 55 0.92 3.89 -10.62
CA SER A 55 0.84 2.88 -11.68
C SER A 55 1.52 1.56 -11.26
N GLY A 56 0.86 0.44 -11.53
CA GLY A 56 1.33 -0.89 -11.13
C GLY A 56 0.93 -1.30 -9.71
N PHE A 57 0.25 -0.44 -8.95
CA PHE A 57 -0.33 -0.76 -7.65
C PHE A 57 -1.85 -0.84 -7.75
N GLU A 58 -2.43 -1.87 -7.15
CA GLU A 58 -3.87 -2.09 -7.12
C GLU A 58 -4.32 -2.58 -5.73
N GLY A 59 -5.50 -2.14 -5.30
CA GLY A 59 -6.15 -2.68 -4.12
C GLY A 59 -6.74 -4.05 -4.43
N GLY A 60 -6.34 -5.06 -3.66
CA GLY A 60 -6.97 -6.38 -3.69
C GLY A 60 -8.32 -6.31 -3.02
N VAL A 61 -9.38 -6.27 -3.82
CA VAL A 61 -10.79 -6.50 -3.41
C VAL A 61 -11.01 -7.93 -2.96
#